data_AF-A0A835QPJ1-F1
#
_entry.id   AF-A0A835QPJ1-F1
#
_cell.length_a   1.000
_cell.length_b   1.000
_cell.length_c   1.000
_cell.angle_alpha   90.00
_cell.angle_beta   90.00
_cell.angle_gamma   90.00
#
_symmetry.space_group_name_H-M   'P 1'
#
loop_
_entity.id
_entity.type
_entity.pdbx_description
1 polymer ?
#
loop_
_entity_poly.entity_id
_entity_poly.type
_entity_poly.pdbx_seq_one_letter_code
_entity_poly.pdbx_strand_id
1 'polypeptide(L)'
;MLEEQSSKAMEWTPSKVISRLGKEINDESSYLYWAYKNAIPVFCPGLTDGSLGDMLYCHAIRTSGLKIDIVQDIRAMNGEAIYAGFRRTGMIILGGGLQSIISAMPT
;
A
#
# COMPACT_ATOMS: atom_id res chain seq x y z
N MET A 1 -3.82 -14.20 0.33
CA MET A 1 -4.43 -13.09 -0.44
C MET A 1 -5.70 -13.50 -1.17
N LEU A 2 -5.66 -14.37 -2.19
CA LEU A 2 -6.88 -14.78 -2.92
C LEU A 2 -7.90 -15.50 -2.03
N GLU A 3 -7.46 -16.47 -1.23
CA GLU A 3 -8.34 -17.17 -0.28
C GLU A 3 -8.93 -16.22 0.76
N GLU A 4 -8.14 -15.27 1.27
CA GLU A 4 -8.60 -14.27 2.24
C GLU A 4 -9.62 -13.31 1.62
N GLN A 5 -9.46 -12.97 0.34
CA GLN A 5 -10.44 -12.16 -0.40
C GLN A 5 -11.76 -12.91 -0.54
N SER A 6 -11.73 -14.20 -0.89
CA SER A 6 -12.94 -15.02 -1.05
C SER A 6 -13.60 -15.41 0.26
N SER A 7 -12.83 -15.71 1.30
CA SER A 7 -13.35 -16.22 2.59
C SER A 7 -13.70 -15.11 3.58
N LYS A 8 -12.96 -14.00 3.59
CA LYS A 8 -13.14 -12.90 4.56
C LYS A 8 -13.74 -11.64 3.94
N ALA A 9 -14.14 -11.70 2.66
CA ALA A 9 -14.62 -10.54 1.89
C ALA A 9 -13.68 -9.33 1.99
N MET A 10 -12.37 -9.59 2.09
CA MET A 10 -11.38 -8.55 2.30
C MET A 10 -10.96 -7.97 0.94
N GLU A 11 -11.25 -6.69 0.73
CA GLU A 11 -10.78 -5.96 -0.45
C GLU A 11 -9.31 -5.60 -0.29
N TRP A 12 -8.47 -6.09 -1.20
CA TRP A 12 -7.06 -5.73 -1.25
C TRP A 12 -6.90 -4.38 -1.91
N THR A 13 -6.09 -3.52 -1.29
CA THR A 13 -5.62 -2.26 -1.89
C THR A 13 -4.10 -2.27 -1.91
N PRO A 14 -3.44 -1.47 -2.75
CA PRO A 14 -1.98 -1.42 -2.79
C PRO A 14 -1.34 -1.22 -1.42
N SER A 15 -1.83 -0.28 -0.60
CA SER A 15 -1.30 -0.08 0.76
C SER A 15 -1.44 -1.32 1.67
N LYS A 16 -2.57 -2.04 1.60
CA LYS A 16 -2.78 -3.29 2.36
C LYS A 16 -1.85 -4.41 1.87
N VAL A 17 -1.60 -4.50 0.56
CA VAL A 17 -0.64 -5.45 0.00
C VAL A 17 0.76 -5.16 0.53
N ILE A 18 1.20 -3.90 0.48
CA ILE A 18 2.52 -3.48 0.95
C ILE A 18 2.67 -3.72 2.46
N SER A 19 1.64 -3.41 3.25
CA SER A 19 1.60 -3.70 4.68
C SER A 19 1.72 -5.21 4.96
N ARG A 20 1.04 -6.06 4.17
CA ARG A 20 1.18 -7.51 4.26
C ARG A 20 2.59 -7.97 3.90
N LEU A 21 3.21 -7.42 2.85
CA LEU A 21 4.59 -7.74 2.48
C LEU A 21 5.58 -7.34 3.59
N GLY A 22 5.37 -6.18 4.23
CA GLY A 22 6.16 -5.74 5.39
C GLY A 22 6.02 -6.67 6.60
N LYS A 23 4.85 -7.30 6.77
CA LYS A 23 4.64 -8.34 7.79
C LYS A 23 5.36 -9.64 7.44
N GLU A 24 5.25 -10.10 6.19
CA GLU A 24 5.80 -11.38 5.73
C GLU A 24 7.34 -11.35 5.62
N ILE A 25 7.95 -10.20 5.26
CA ILE A 25 9.40 -10.09 5.16
C ILE A 25 10.09 -10.27 6.51
N ASN A 26 9.46 -9.77 7.59
CA ASN A 26 9.91 -9.88 8.99
C ASN A 26 11.43 -9.63 9.19
N ASP A 27 11.97 -8.67 8.44
CA ASP A 27 13.38 -8.31 8.44
C ASP A 27 13.56 -6.85 8.86
N GLU A 28 14.33 -6.64 9.93
CA GLU A 28 14.61 -5.32 10.50
C GLU A 28 15.44 -4.42 9.58
N SER A 29 16.09 -5.00 8.57
CA SER A 29 16.82 -4.24 7.53
C SER A 29 15.89 -3.53 6.54
N SER A 30 14.62 -3.96 6.46
CA SER A 30 13.65 -3.44 5.50
C SER A 30 12.83 -2.30 6.07
N TYR A 31 12.70 -1.21 5.30
CA TYR A 31 11.82 -0.09 5.68
C TYR A 31 10.34 -0.51 5.71
N LEU A 32 9.93 -1.49 4.90
CA LEU A 32 8.55 -1.99 4.87
C LEU A 32 8.16 -2.71 6.16
N TYR A 33 9.11 -3.40 6.79
CA TYR A 33 8.91 -4.00 8.10
C TYR A 33 8.64 -2.94 9.16
N TRP A 34 9.44 -1.86 9.18
CA TRP A 34 9.25 -0.75 10.09
C TRP A 34 7.96 0.03 9.83
N ALA A 35 7.59 0.22 8.55
CA ALA A 35 6.31 0.83 8.19
C ALA A 35 5.14 0.01 8.72
N TYR A 36 5.18 -1.33 8.55
CA TYR A 36 4.19 -2.23 9.12
C TYR A 36 4.15 -2.18 10.65
N LYS A 37 5.30 -2.28 11.33
CA LYS A 37 5.43 -2.27 12.79
C LYS A 37 4.92 -0.98 13.44
N ASN A 38 5.15 0.17 12.80
CA ASN A 38 4.71 1.48 13.29
C ASN A 38 3.32 1.88 12.77
N ALA A 39 2.61 0.98 12.08
CA ALA A 39 1.31 1.26 11.47
C ALA A 39 1.32 2.49 10.53
N ILE A 40 2.43 2.72 9.83
CA ILE A 40 2.58 3.80 8.85
C ILE A 40 2.06 3.29 7.50
N PRO A 41 1.00 3.89 6.92
CA PRO A 41 0.49 3.49 5.63
C PRO A 41 1.47 3.90 4.52
N VAL A 42 1.75 2.97 3.60
CA VAL A 42 2.57 3.22 2.42
C VAL A 42 1.67 3.11 1.20
N PHE A 43 1.48 4.23 0.49
CA PHE A 43 0.65 4.30 -0.70
C PHE A 43 1.52 4.19 -1.95
N CYS A 44 1.13 3.32 -2.88
CA CYS A 44 1.75 3.20 -4.19
C CYS A 44 0.67 2.85 -5.24
N PRO A 45 0.12 3.85 -5.94
CA PRO A 45 -0.92 3.59 -6.96
C PRO A 45 -0.36 2.79 -8.15
N GLY A 46 0.94 2.90 -8.43
CA GLY A 46 1.65 2.17 -9.47
C GLY A 46 2.19 0.81 -9.04
N LEU A 47 1.52 0.09 -8.12
CA LEU A 47 2.01 -1.19 -7.58
C LEU A 47 2.29 -2.25 -8.68
N THR A 48 1.56 -2.19 -9.80
CA THR A 48 1.70 -3.11 -10.92
C THR A 48 2.84 -2.74 -11.88
N ASP A 49 3.44 -1.56 -11.74
CA ASP A 49 4.52 -1.08 -12.60
C ASP A 49 5.90 -1.49 -12.02
N GLY A 50 6.17 -2.79 -12.07
CA GLY A 50 7.42 -3.37 -11.57
C GLY A 50 7.35 -4.90 -11.46
N SER A 51 8.37 -5.51 -10.85
CA SER A 51 8.47 -6.97 -10.70
C SER A 51 7.32 -7.60 -9.90
N LEU A 52 6.70 -6.84 -8.98
CA LEU A 52 5.48 -7.26 -8.30
C LEU A 52 4.31 -7.41 -9.29
N GLY A 53 4.21 -6.54 -10.29
CA GLY A 53 3.23 -6.64 -11.37
C GLY A 53 3.42 -7.91 -12.20
N ASP A 54 4.66 -8.26 -12.54
CA ASP A 54 4.96 -9.50 -13.29
C ASP A 54 4.55 -10.75 -12.50
N MET A 55 4.78 -10.75 -11.18
CA MET A 55 4.37 -11.85 -10.30
C MET A 55 2.84 -11.93 -10.17
N LEU A 56 2.16 -10.79 -10.08
CA LEU A 56 0.69 -10.73 -10.10
C LEU A 56 0.12 -11.22 -11.44
N TYR A 57 0.78 -10.89 -12.56
CA TYR A 57 0.40 -11.38 -13.88
C TYR A 57 0.56 -12.90 -13.99
N CYS A 58 1.72 -13.44 -13.59
CA CYS A 58 1.96 -14.87 -13.54
C CYS A 58 0.95 -15.60 -12.65
N HIS A 59 0.59 -14.99 -11.51
CA HIS A 59 -0.43 -15.51 -10.61
C HIS A 59 -1.81 -15.50 -11.28
N ALA A 60 -2.20 -14.41 -11.93
CA ALA A 60 -3.49 -14.29 -12.61
C ALA A 60 -3.68 -15.30 -13.74
N ILE A 61 -2.60 -15.69 -14.43
CA ILE A 61 -2.64 -16.77 -15.44
C ILE A 61 -2.96 -18.12 -14.80
N ARG A 62 -2.36 -18.42 -13.64
CA ARG A 62 -2.53 -19.71 -12.96
C ARG A 62 -3.82 -19.78 -12.13
N THR A 63 -4.20 -18.67 -11.53
CA THR A 63 -5.31 -18.56 -10.59
C THR A 63 -5.91 -17.16 -10.70
N SER A 64 -7.01 -17.06 -11.44
CA SER A 64 -7.73 -15.80 -11.63
C SER A 64 -8.58 -15.46 -10.40
N GLY A 65 -8.83 -14.16 -10.20
CA GLY A 65 -9.78 -13.67 -9.19
C GLY A 65 -9.21 -12.71 -8.15
N LEU A 66 -7.89 -12.57 -8.06
CA LEU A 66 -7.28 -11.57 -7.18
C LEU A 66 -7.62 -10.17 -7.72
N LYS A 67 -8.26 -9.34 -6.90
CA LYS A 67 -8.60 -7.97 -7.27
C LYS A 67 -7.92 -7.02 -6.30
N ILE A 68 -7.24 -6.03 -6.85
CA ILE A 68 -6.60 -4.96 -6.08
C ILE A 68 -7.32 -3.66 -6.45
N ASP A 69 -7.98 -3.04 -5.48
CA ASP A 69 -8.70 -1.79 -5.66
C ASP A 69 -7.78 -0.60 -5.39
N ILE A 70 -7.51 0.18 -6.43
CA ILE A 70 -6.71 1.40 -6.37
C ILE A 70 -7.57 2.59 -5.92
N VAL A 71 -8.87 2.59 -6.23
CA VAL A 71 -9.78 3.69 -5.89
C VAL A 71 -9.96 3.79 -4.38
N GLN A 72 -10.13 2.66 -3.70
CA GLN A 72 -10.19 2.63 -2.23
C GLN A 72 -8.89 3.17 -1.60
N ASP A 73 -7.73 2.90 -2.21
CA ASP A 73 -6.44 3.39 -1.73
C ASP A 73 -6.28 4.90 -1.86
N ILE A 74 -6.70 5.46 -3.00
CA ILE A 74 -6.69 6.92 -3.22
C ILE A 74 -7.64 7.61 -2.24
N ARG A 75 -8.81 7.01 -1.95
CA ARG A 75 -9.73 7.54 -0.94
C ARG A 75 -9.13 7.52 0.46
N ALA A 76 -8.39 6.46 0.81
CA ALA A 76 -7.69 6.38 2.09
C ALA A 76 -6.59 7.45 2.19
N MET A 77 -5.74 7.57 1.16
CA MET A 77 -4.67 8.57 1.09
C MET A 77 -5.22 10.01 1.19
N ASN A 78 -6.24 10.34 0.41
CA ASN A 78 -6.89 11.65 0.51
C ASN A 78 -7.61 11.83 1.85
N GLY A 79 -8.13 10.73 2.41
CA GLY A 79 -8.71 10.68 3.75
C GLY A 79 -7.72 11.14 4.81
N GLU A 80 -6.48 10.63 4.81
CA GLU A 80 -5.45 11.05 5.77
C GLU A 80 -5.22 12.57 5.74
N ALA A 81 -5.15 13.15 4.53
CA ALA A 81 -4.99 14.59 4.37
C ALA A 81 -6.20 15.39 4.88
N ILE A 82 -7.42 14.89 4.67
CA ILE A 82 -8.65 15.54 5.13
C ILE A 82 -8.82 15.40 6.66
N TYR A 83 -8.56 14.20 7.20
CA TYR A 83 -8.65 13.90 8.64
C TYR A 83 -7.61 14.68 9.47
N ALA A 84 -6.47 15.03 8.87
CA ALA A 84 -5.50 15.91 9.51
C ALA A 84 -6.12 17.27 9.90
N GLY A 85 -7.15 17.74 9.20
CA GLY A 85 -7.99 18.87 9.60
C GLY A 85 -7.18 20.14 9.92
N PHE A 86 -7.24 20.59 11.18
CA PHE A 86 -6.50 21.76 11.70
C PHE A 86 -5.07 21.45 12.17
N ARG A 87 -4.63 20.18 12.13
CA ARG A 87 -3.25 19.81 12.45
C ARG A 87 -2.32 20.19 11.31
N ARG A 88 -1.07 20.52 11.62
CA ARG A 88 -0.07 20.87 10.61
C ARG A 88 0.41 19.58 9.95
N THR A 89 0.12 19.43 8.67
CA THR A 89 0.66 18.34 7.85
C THR A 89 1.98 18.78 7.25
N GLY A 90 3.06 18.05 7.54
CA GLY A 90 4.35 18.22 6.88
C GLY A 90 4.51 17.20 5.76
N MET A 91 5.17 17.59 4.66
CA MET A 91 5.47 16.68 3.56
C MET A 91 6.96 16.78 3.20
N ILE A 92 7.63 15.63 3.18
CA ILE A 92 9.02 15.51 2.73
C ILE A 92 8.98 14.73 1.42
N ILE A 93 9.28 15.41 0.31
CA ILE A 93 9.36 14.78 -1.02
C ILE A 93 10.82 14.65 -1.40
N LEU A 94 11.29 13.42 -1.60
CA LEU A 94 12.61 13.12 -2.11
C LEU A 94 12.45 12.49 -3.51
N GLY A 95 12.73 13.27 -4.55
CA GLY A 95 12.53 12.87 -5.96
C GLY A 95 11.26 13.46 -6.59
N GLY A 96 10.85 12.93 -7.75
CA GLY A 96 9.64 13.35 -8.48
C GLY A 96 9.02 12.20 -9.27
N GLY A 97 7.77 12.37 -9.72
CA GLY A 97 6.99 11.36 -10.47
C GLY A 97 5.83 10.74 -9.68
N LEU A 98 5.18 9.71 -10.23
CA LEU A 98 4.01 9.04 -9.63
C LEU A 98 4.35 8.28 -8.32
N GLN A 99 5.64 8.03 -8.08
CA GLN A 99 6.17 7.22 -6.98
C GLN A 99 6.51 8.02 -5.72
N SER A 100 6.27 9.33 -5.69
CA SER A 100 6.57 10.14 -4.51
C SER A 100 5.72 9.67 -3.33
N ILE A 101 6.36 8.94 -2.40
CA ILE A 101 5.79 8.48 -1.14
C ILE A 101 5.24 9.71 -0.39
N ILE A 102 3.92 9.80 -0.27
CA ILE A 102 3.26 10.80 0.59
C ILE A 102 3.16 10.17 1.98
N SER A 103 4.17 10.37 2.80
CA SER A 103 4.04 10.16 4.24
C SER A 103 3.55 11.47 4.86
N ALA A 104 2.23 11.65 4.89
CA ALA A 104 1.62 12.70 5.68
C ALA A 104 1.66 12.24 7.15
N MET A 105 2.62 12.74 7.92
CA MET A 105 2.66 12.47 9.36
C MET A 105 1.87 13.56 10.09
N PRO A 106 0.80 13.21 10.84
CA PRO A 106 0.19 14.14 11.77
C PRO A 106 1.18 14.39 12.92
N THR A 107 1.47 15.66 13.18
CA THR A 107 2.21 16.11 14.37
C THR A 107 1.29 16.26 15.58
#